data_AF-A0A063YSC3-F1
#
_entry.id   AF-A0A063YSC3-F1
#
_cell.length_a   1.000
_cell.length_b   1.000
_cell.length_c   1.000
_cell.angle_alpha   90.00
_cell.angle_beta   90.00
_cell.angle_gamma   90.00
#
_symmetry.space_group_name_H-M   'P 1'
#
loop_
_entity.id
_entity.type
_entity.pdbx_description
1 polymer ?
#
loop_
_entity_poly.entity_id
_entity_poly.type
_entity_poly.pdbx_seq_one_letter_code
_entity_poly.pdbx_strand_id
1 'polypeptide(L)' 'MIIEMKKEIDRISQINEQQVTTVLDGVSENVMSKIYKEWVLKLLQYRKEWLVNWYMEVK' A
#
# COMPACT_ATOMS: atom_id res chain seq x y z
N MET A 1 -2.38 18.84 -12.91
CA MET A 1 -1.79 18.72 -11.55
C MET A 1 -2.79 18.29 -10.48
N ILE A 2 -3.71 19.14 -9.97
CA ILE A 2 -4.61 18.76 -8.85
C ILE A 2 -5.55 17.60 -9.21
N ILE A 3 -6.09 17.58 -10.43
CA ILE A 3 -6.98 16.51 -10.92
C ILE A 3 -6.23 15.18 -11.07
N GLU A 4 -4.98 15.22 -11.54
CA GLU A 4 -4.14 14.03 -11.69
C GLU A 4 -3.76 13.46 -10.32
N MET A 5 -3.39 14.32 -9.37
CA MET A 5 -3.10 13.91 -8.00
C MET A 5 -4.31 13.24 -7.33
N LYS A 6 -5.52 13.77 -7.54
CA LYS A 6 -6.76 13.13 -7.06
C LYS A 6 -6.93 11.73 -7.63
N LYS A 7 -6.77 11.55 -8.95
CA LYS A 7 -6.92 10.25 -9.61
C LYS A 7 -5.93 9.22 -9.05
N GLU A 8 -4.69 9.63 -8.79
CA GLU A 8 -3.68 8.72 -8.22
C GLU A 8 -4.00 8.36 -6.77
N ILE A 9 -4.48 9.31 -5.95
CA ILE A 9 -4.95 9.01 -4.59
C ILE A 9 -6.17 8.08 -4.60
N ASP A 10 -7.12 8.30 -5.51
CA ASP A 10 -8.29 7.44 -5.66
C ASP A 10 -7.86 6.00 -6.02
N ARG A 11 -6.88 5.83 -6.92
CA ARG A 11 -6.30 4.51 -7.25
C ARG A 11 -5.61 3.86 -6.05
N ILE A 12 -4.79 4.62 -5.31
CA ILE A 12 -4.11 4.14 -4.10
C ILE A 12 -5.13 3.70 -3.04
N SER A 13 -6.24 4.42 -2.90
CA SER A 13 -7.31 4.10 -1.93
C SER A 13 -7.94 2.73 -2.19
N GLN A 14 -7.96 2.27 -3.44
CA GLN A 14 -8.53 0.99 -3.86
C GLN A 14 -7.61 -0.21 -3.63
N ILE A 15 -6.33 -0.02 -3.27
CA ILE A 15 -5.40 -1.12 -3.00
C ILE A 15 -5.95 -1.95 -1.83
N ASN A 16 -6.25 -3.22 -2.09
CA ASN A 16 -6.78 -4.16 -1.10
C ASN A 16 -5.64 -4.93 -0.43
N GLU A 17 -5.66 -5.02 0.90
CA GLU A 17 -4.77 -5.85 1.72
C GLU A 17 -4.65 -7.28 1.18
N GLN A 18 -5.76 -7.94 0.87
CA GLN A 18 -5.76 -9.33 0.39
C GLN A 18 -4.96 -9.51 -0.91
N GLN A 19 -5.00 -8.52 -1.80
CA GLN A 19 -4.23 -8.54 -3.04
C GLN A 19 -2.74 -8.38 -2.76
N VAL A 20 -2.38 -7.50 -1.83
CA VAL A 20 -0.98 -7.32 -1.40
C VAL A 20 -0.45 -8.59 -0.75
N THR A 21 -1.22 -9.20 0.15
CA THR A 21 -0.87 -10.47 0.79
C THR A 21 -0.65 -11.57 -0.25
N THR A 22 -1.54 -11.69 -1.24
CA THR A 22 -1.40 -12.69 -2.31
C THR A 22 -0.11 -12.50 -3.12
N VAL A 23 0.28 -11.25 -3.39
CA VAL A 23 1.56 -10.95 -4.08
C VAL A 23 2.75 -11.30 -3.19
N LEU A 24 2.70 -10.96 -1.90
CA LEU A 24 3.77 -11.26 -0.94
C LEU A 24 3.93 -12.77 -0.72
N ASP A 25 2.84 -13.53 -0.70
CA ASP A 25 2.85 -14.99 -0.59
C ASP A 25 3.48 -15.66 -1.82
N GLY A 26 3.39 -15.02 -3.00
CA GLY A 26 4.08 -15.45 -4.21
C GLY A 26 5.61 -15.27 -4.17
N VAL A 27 6.14 -14.49 -3.22
CA VAL A 27 7.58 -14.31 -3.03
C VAL A 27 8.14 -15.51 -2.29
N SER A 28 9.15 -16.16 -2.88
CA SER A 28 9.80 -17.30 -2.26
C SER A 28 10.46 -16.95 -0.92
N GLU A 29 10.38 -17.86 0.05
CA GLU A 29 10.89 -17.69 1.43
C GLU A 29 12.41 -17.46 1.49
N ASN A 30 13.16 -17.95 0.49
CA ASN A 30 14.59 -17.71 0.35
C ASN A 30 14.94 -16.25 -0.04
N VAL A 31 13.98 -15.50 -0.61
CA VAL A 31 14.14 -14.09 -0.97
C VAL A 31 13.62 -13.19 0.16
N MET A 32 12.47 -13.55 0.74
CA MET A 32 11.83 -12.78 1.79
C MET A 32 11.18 -13.72 2.80
N SER A 33 11.64 -13.67 4.05
CA SER A 33 11.04 -14.49 5.09
C SER A 33 9.61 -14.03 5.40
N LYS A 34 8.83 -14.90 6.03
CA LYS A 34 7.48 -14.62 6.51
C LYS A 34 7.41 -13.34 7.34
N ILE A 35 8.35 -13.16 8.27
CA ILE A 35 8.43 -11.96 9.11
C ILE A 35 8.62 -10.71 8.25
N TYR A 36 9.50 -10.76 7.24
CA TYR A 36 9.70 -9.65 6.33
C TYR A 36 8.45 -9.36 5.47
N LYS A 37 7.74 -10.40 5.00
CA LYS A 37 6.46 -10.23 4.28
C LYS A 37 5.43 -9.52 5.15
N GLU A 38 5.27 -9.93 6.41
CA GLU A 38 4.38 -9.27 7.37
C GLU A 38 4.76 -7.80 7.59
N TRP A 39 6.06 -7.49 7.70
CA TRP A 39 6.54 -6.12 7.81
C TRP A 39 6.26 -5.28 6.56
N VAL A 40 6.48 -5.83 5.38
CA VAL A 40 6.19 -5.15 4.11
C VAL A 40 4.70 -4.85 4.00
N LEU A 41 3.84 -5.81 4.36
CA LEU A 41 2.39 -5.60 4.37
C LEU A 41 2.01 -4.40 5.26
N LYS A 42 2.47 -4.40 6.51
CA LYS A 42 2.21 -3.30 7.46
C LYS A 42 2.74 -1.96 6.96
N LEU A 43 3.93 -1.95 6.37
CA LEU A 43 4.54 -0.74 5.83
C LEU A 43 3.71 -0.17 4.66
N LEU A 44 3.25 -1.03 3.75
CA LEU A 44 2.43 -0.62 2.62
C LEU A 44 1.06 -0.10 3.07
N GLN A 45 0.42 -0.76 4.05
CA GLN A 45 -0.83 -0.29 4.66
C GLN A 45 -0.65 1.09 5.31
N TYR A 46 0.36 1.23 6.17
CA TYR A 46 0.66 2.51 6.81
C TYR A 46 0.92 3.61 5.78
N ARG A 47 1.70 3.32 4.73
CA ARG A 47 2.01 4.32 3.70
C ARG A 47 0.78 4.73 2.89
N LYS A 48 -0.10 3.77 2.57
CA LYS A 48 -1.38 4.03 1.91
C LYS A 48 -2.24 4.96 2.76
N GLU A 49 -2.46 4.62 4.02
CA GLU A 49 -3.26 5.42 4.95
C GLU A 49 -2.69 6.83 5.11
N TRP A 50 -1.37 6.93 5.30
CA TRP A 50 -0.69 8.22 5.41
C TRP A 50 -0.90 9.09 4.16
N LEU A 51 -0.76 8.53 2.95
CA LEU A 51 -0.94 9.27 1.71
C LEU A 51 -2.37 9.76 1.51
N VAL A 52 -3.35 8.90 1.82
CA VAL A 52 -4.78 9.25 1.71
C VAL A 52 -5.13 10.33 2.72
N ASN A 53 -4.72 10.18 3.98
CA ASN A 53 -4.99 11.15 5.04
C ASN A 53 -4.31 12.49 4.75
N TRP A 54 -3.04 12.48 4.36
CA TRP A 54 -2.30 13.68 3.97
C TRP A 54 -3.03 14.45 2.86
N TYR A 55 -3.52 13.76 1.83
CA TYR A 55 -4.26 14.42 0.76
C TYR A 55 -5.61 15.00 1.21
N MET A 56 -6.26 14.38 2.20
CA MET A 56 -7.51 14.87 2.77
C MET A 56 -7.30 16.05 3.74
N GLU A 57 -6.18 16.09 4.46
CA GLU A 57 -5.84 17.14 5.44
C GLU A 57 -5.24 18.40 4.80
N VAL A 58 -4.53 18.25 3.68
CA VAL A 58 -3.91 19.38 2.94
C VAL A 58 -4.90 20.07 2.00
N LYS A 59 -6.11 19.53 1.85
CA LYS A 59 -7.21 20.13 1.08
C LYS A 59 -8.16 20.94 1.93
#